data_AF-A0A3D1BR14-F1
#
_entry.id   AF-A0A3D1BR14-F1
#
_cell.length_a   1.000
_cell.length_b   1.000
_cell.length_c   1.000
_cell.angle_alpha   90.00
_cell.angle_beta   90.00
_cell.angle_gamma   90.00
#
_symmetry.space_group_name_H-M   'P 1'
#
loop_
_entity.id
_entity.type
_entity.pdbx_description
1 polymer ?
#
loop_
_entity_poly.entity_id
_entity_poly.type
_entity_poly.pdbx_seq_one_letter_code
_entity_poly.pdbx_strand_id
1 'polypeptide(L)'
;IGQARDIRQATRDDVINGIKSYLVAGKILMDENADAISMDCLGALADKDISLPCISWSKMNDDGIPAACEADTGAIASQIMVQYLFDRPGFQQDPVADTSDDTIIGAHCSCPTRLNGFSSPPEPFIIMHHHGNRDAVPRTIWKKGQKITSMDFLPADGTKQKRSQLLISSGTVVDNMSVPPSGGCVVSVKVKFDRGHDVLSFPGFHQLFFYGDYVNELEDFCQLFNFESRIV
;
A
#
# COMPACT_ATOMS: atom_id res chain seq x y z
N ILE A 1 6.87 -14.69 -0.08
CA ILE A 1 8.36 -14.60 -0.05
C ILE A 1 9.04 -15.76 -0.76
N GLY A 2 8.86 -17.02 -0.36
CA GLY A 2 9.51 -18.17 -1.03
C GLY A 2 9.13 -18.41 -2.51
N GLN A 3 8.18 -17.65 -3.05
CA GLN A 3 7.76 -17.67 -4.46
C GLN A 3 8.40 -16.53 -5.29
N ALA A 4 9.37 -15.79 -4.72
CA ALA A 4 10.08 -14.73 -5.43
C ALA A 4 10.80 -15.31 -6.65
N ARG A 5 10.72 -14.62 -7.79
CA ARG A 5 11.39 -15.05 -9.02
C ARG A 5 12.91 -14.83 -8.99
N ASP A 6 13.36 -13.85 -8.21
CA ASP A 6 14.75 -13.42 -8.12
C ASP A 6 14.97 -12.58 -6.84
N ILE A 7 16.23 -12.41 -6.44
CA ILE A 7 16.67 -11.47 -5.41
C ILE A 7 17.75 -10.58 -6.04
N ARG A 8 17.49 -9.28 -6.14
CA ARG A 8 18.38 -8.31 -6.80
C ARG A 8 18.73 -7.18 -5.87
N GLN A 9 20.02 -6.91 -5.74
CA GLN A 9 20.54 -5.78 -4.97
C GLN A 9 20.08 -5.76 -3.49
N ALA A 10 19.55 -6.87 -2.99
CA ALA A 10 19.29 -7.16 -1.59
C ALA A 10 20.00 -8.47 -1.24
N THR A 11 20.35 -8.66 0.03
CA THR A 11 21.01 -9.86 0.51
C THR A 11 20.04 -10.80 1.22
N ARG A 12 20.48 -12.03 1.47
CA ARG A 12 19.72 -12.98 2.31
C ARG A 12 19.54 -12.45 3.74
N ASP A 13 20.52 -11.72 4.25
CA ASP A 13 20.47 -11.17 5.61
C ASP A 13 19.47 -10.01 5.71
N ASP A 14 19.36 -9.17 4.67
CA ASP A 14 18.30 -8.15 4.57
C ASP A 14 16.91 -8.79 4.65
N VAL A 15 16.70 -9.91 3.94
CA VAL A 15 15.43 -10.65 3.98
C VAL A 15 15.16 -11.21 5.36
N ILE A 16 16.15 -11.85 6.00
CA ILE A 16 16.00 -12.44 7.32
C ILE A 16 15.71 -11.37 8.36
N ASN A 17 16.47 -10.26 8.34
CA ASN A 17 16.30 -9.18 9.29
C ASN A 17 14.96 -8.48 9.11
N GLY A 18 14.55 -8.21 7.86
CA GLY A 18 13.24 -7.67 7.55
C GLY A 18 12.10 -8.57 8.02
N ILE A 19 12.25 -9.91 7.91
CA ILE A 19 11.21 -10.87 8.31
C ILE A 19 11.13 -11.15 9.81
N LYS A 20 12.20 -10.93 10.57
CA LYS A 20 12.10 -10.96 12.04
C LYS A 20 11.04 -9.97 12.53
N SER A 21 10.88 -8.83 11.85
CA SER A 21 9.84 -7.85 12.17
C SER A 21 8.43 -8.42 12.09
N TYR A 22 8.16 -9.40 11.22
CA TYR A 22 6.86 -10.10 11.16
C TYR A 22 6.54 -10.79 12.48
N LEU A 23 7.53 -11.51 13.05
CA LEU A 23 7.36 -12.24 14.30
C LEU A 23 7.24 -11.29 15.49
N VAL A 24 8.05 -10.22 15.51
CA VAL A 24 8.01 -9.19 16.56
C VAL A 24 6.66 -8.46 16.52
N ALA A 25 6.24 -7.99 15.34
CA ALA A 25 4.96 -7.34 15.13
C ALA A 25 3.79 -8.25 15.50
N GLY A 26 3.83 -9.52 15.07
CA GLY A 26 2.82 -10.51 15.45
C GLY A 26 2.74 -10.71 16.96
N LYS A 27 3.88 -10.75 17.66
CA LYS A 27 3.88 -10.83 19.12
C LYS A 27 3.29 -9.58 19.79
N ILE A 28 3.64 -8.39 19.31
CA ILE A 28 3.07 -7.13 19.81
C ILE A 28 1.55 -7.12 19.62
N LEU A 29 1.06 -7.51 18.44
CA LEU A 29 -0.38 -7.61 18.16
C LEU A 29 -1.09 -8.55 19.13
N MET A 30 -0.50 -9.72 19.41
CA MET A 30 -1.07 -10.69 20.37
C MET A 30 -1.05 -10.15 21.80
N ASP A 31 0.06 -9.58 22.25
CA ASP A 31 0.22 -9.10 23.62
C ASP A 31 -0.73 -7.91 23.91
N GLU A 32 -0.94 -7.04 22.92
CA GLU A 32 -1.81 -5.86 23.01
C GLU A 32 -3.27 -6.13 22.60
N ASN A 33 -3.61 -7.34 22.14
CA ASN A 33 -4.90 -7.68 21.53
C ASN A 33 -5.32 -6.69 20.42
N ALA A 34 -4.37 -6.31 19.55
CA ALA A 34 -4.59 -5.34 18.49
C ALA A 34 -4.86 -6.01 17.13
N ASP A 35 -5.70 -5.36 16.32
CA ASP A 35 -6.10 -5.85 14.99
C ASP A 35 -5.18 -5.38 13.84
N ALA A 36 -4.40 -4.33 14.07
CA ALA A 36 -3.58 -3.68 13.05
C ALA A 36 -2.31 -3.09 13.65
N ILE A 37 -1.27 -2.92 12.82
CA ILE A 37 0.00 -2.33 13.24
C ILE A 37 0.48 -1.26 12.26
N SER A 38 1.17 -0.26 12.80
CA SER A 38 1.97 0.68 12.02
C SER A 38 3.18 1.10 12.82
N MET A 39 4.14 1.73 12.16
CA MET A 39 5.31 2.31 12.82
C MET A 39 5.79 3.55 12.08
N ASP A 40 6.38 4.49 12.82
CA ASP A 40 7.18 5.57 12.25
C ASP A 40 8.51 4.99 11.72
N CYS A 41 8.44 4.44 10.50
CA CYS A 41 9.56 3.78 9.86
C CYS A 41 10.59 4.75 9.28
N LEU A 42 10.19 5.96 8.87
CA LEU A 42 11.14 6.97 8.39
C LEU A 42 11.97 7.55 9.54
N GLY A 43 11.38 7.76 10.72
CA GLY A 43 12.15 8.12 11.93
C GLY A 43 13.19 7.06 12.33
N ALA A 44 13.02 5.81 11.89
CA ALA A 44 13.97 4.71 12.09
C ALA A 44 15.06 4.61 11.01
N LEU A 45 14.91 5.29 9.87
CA LEU A 45 15.96 5.36 8.83
C LEU A 45 17.21 6.13 9.30
N ALA A 46 17.09 6.97 10.35
CA ALA A 46 18.21 7.71 10.92
C ALA A 46 19.07 6.83 11.85
N ASP A 47 20.38 6.74 11.58
CA ASP A 47 21.50 6.24 12.42
C ASP A 47 21.31 4.95 13.25
N LYS A 48 20.25 4.18 13.00
CA LYS A 48 19.92 2.97 13.75
C LYS A 48 20.17 1.72 12.92
N ASP A 49 20.79 0.73 13.54
CA ASP A 49 20.95 -0.62 13.00
C ASP A 49 19.67 -1.46 13.20
N ILE A 50 18.54 -0.90 12.76
CA ILE A 50 17.23 -1.55 12.79
C ILE A 50 16.76 -1.70 11.35
N SER A 51 16.34 -2.92 10.99
CA SER A 51 15.81 -3.21 9.65
C SER A 51 14.39 -2.67 9.51
N LEU A 52 14.10 -2.03 8.37
CA LEU A 52 12.74 -1.59 8.05
C LEU A 52 11.80 -2.79 7.84
N PRO A 53 10.55 -2.72 8.29
CA PRO A 53 9.63 -3.87 8.26
C PRO A 53 8.99 -4.07 6.88
N CYS A 54 9.46 -3.44 5.80
CA CYS A 54 8.74 -3.34 4.53
C CYS A 54 8.30 -4.71 3.96
N ILE A 55 9.20 -5.70 3.94
CA ILE A 55 8.86 -7.07 3.55
C ILE A 55 7.91 -7.76 4.53
N SER A 56 7.97 -7.41 5.80
CA SER A 56 7.03 -7.90 6.82
C SER A 56 5.64 -7.28 6.62
N TRP A 57 5.52 -5.98 6.37
CA TRP A 57 4.24 -5.32 6.12
C TRP A 57 3.57 -5.87 4.86
N SER A 58 4.34 -6.06 3.79
CA SER A 58 3.87 -6.75 2.59
C SER A 58 3.32 -8.14 2.94
N LYS A 59 4.06 -8.93 3.73
CA LYS A 59 3.67 -10.28 4.10
C LYS A 59 2.47 -10.33 5.06
N MET A 60 2.37 -9.39 5.99
CA MET A 60 1.23 -9.26 6.91
C MET A 60 -0.04 -8.92 6.14
N ASN A 61 0.03 -7.99 5.19
CA ASN A 61 -1.09 -7.67 4.32
C ASN A 61 -1.47 -8.89 3.44
N ASP A 62 -0.52 -9.68 2.94
CA ASP A 62 -0.83 -10.95 2.25
C ASP A 62 -1.55 -12.00 3.12
N ASP A 63 -1.36 -11.93 4.44
CA ASP A 63 -1.95 -12.83 5.43
C ASP A 63 -3.24 -12.26 6.05
N GLY A 64 -3.72 -11.10 5.57
CA GLY A 64 -4.93 -10.46 6.07
C GLY A 64 -4.74 -9.79 7.43
N ILE A 65 -3.51 -9.37 7.75
CA ILE A 65 -3.19 -8.60 8.95
C ILE A 65 -2.86 -7.17 8.52
N PRO A 66 -3.75 -6.19 8.79
CA PRO A 66 -3.55 -4.80 8.40
C PRO A 66 -2.24 -4.22 8.95
N ALA A 67 -1.33 -3.89 8.04
CA ALA A 67 -0.06 -3.26 8.36
C ALA A 67 0.20 -2.06 7.45
N ALA A 68 0.45 -0.90 8.05
CA ALA A 68 0.69 0.36 7.34
C ALA A 68 2.04 0.98 7.73
N CYS A 69 2.60 1.79 6.85
CA CYS A 69 3.83 2.52 7.11
C CYS A 69 3.56 3.89 7.74
N GLU A 70 4.62 4.47 8.31
CA GLU A 70 4.71 5.89 8.71
C GLU A 70 3.74 6.35 9.81
N ALA A 71 3.30 5.43 10.67
CA ALA A 71 2.34 5.71 11.74
C ALA A 71 1.03 6.37 11.24
N ASP A 72 0.69 6.17 9.97
CA ASP A 72 -0.46 6.82 9.35
C ASP A 72 -1.78 6.10 9.73
N THR A 73 -2.56 6.76 10.57
CA THR A 73 -3.86 6.25 11.03
C THR A 73 -4.92 6.16 9.92
N GLY A 74 -4.86 7.03 8.90
CA GLY A 74 -5.74 6.96 7.73
C GLY A 74 -5.40 5.77 6.84
N ALA A 75 -4.12 5.51 6.62
CA ALA A 75 -3.66 4.33 5.88
C ALA A 75 -3.96 3.02 6.63
N ILE A 76 -3.81 2.99 7.96
CA ILE A 76 -4.24 1.84 8.79
C ILE A 76 -5.73 1.59 8.63
N ALA A 77 -6.56 2.62 8.77
CA ALA A 77 -8.00 2.50 8.63
C ALA A 77 -8.38 2.01 7.22
N SER A 78 -7.70 2.52 6.20
CA SER A 78 -7.88 2.09 4.82
C SER A 78 -7.51 0.61 4.62
N GLN A 79 -6.39 0.13 5.20
CA GLN A 79 -6.03 -1.29 5.15
C GLN A 79 -7.11 -2.16 5.79
N ILE A 80 -7.60 -1.78 6.98
CA ILE A 80 -8.68 -2.50 7.66
C ILE A 80 -9.93 -2.56 6.77
N MET A 81 -10.37 -1.42 6.23
CA MET A 81 -11.56 -1.36 5.37
C MET A 81 -11.40 -2.25 4.13
N VAL A 82 -10.28 -2.13 3.40
CA VAL A 82 -10.06 -2.93 2.17
C VAL A 82 -10.06 -4.42 2.48
N GLN A 83 -9.33 -4.82 3.53
CA GLN A 83 -9.16 -6.22 3.87
C GLN A 83 -10.46 -6.86 4.35
N TYR A 84 -11.25 -6.16 5.15
CA TYR A 84 -12.50 -6.69 5.72
C TYR A 84 -13.68 -6.62 4.75
N LEU A 85 -13.70 -5.65 3.83
CA LEU A 85 -14.81 -5.52 2.86
C LEU A 85 -14.60 -6.36 1.61
N PHE A 86 -13.36 -6.59 1.18
CA PHE A 86 -13.06 -7.13 -0.15
C PHE A 86 -12.16 -8.38 -0.17
N ASP A 87 -11.83 -8.92 1.00
CA ASP A 87 -11.01 -10.15 1.17
C ASP A 87 -9.68 -10.10 0.39
N ARG A 88 -9.05 -8.91 0.35
CA ARG A 88 -7.80 -8.68 -0.38
C ARG A 88 -6.96 -7.59 0.26
N PRO A 89 -5.64 -7.59 0.00
CA PRO A 89 -4.77 -6.55 0.53
C PRO A 89 -4.80 -5.29 -0.34
N GLY A 90 -4.53 -4.14 0.27
CA GLY A 90 -4.24 -2.90 -0.43
C GLY A 90 -2.76 -2.53 -0.39
N PHE A 91 -2.34 -1.74 -1.36
CA PHE A 91 -1.01 -1.16 -1.45
C PHE A 91 -1.07 0.32 -1.07
N GLN A 92 -0.63 0.64 0.15
CA GLN A 92 -0.34 2.02 0.55
C GLN A 92 0.72 2.59 -0.38
N GLN A 93 0.43 3.74 -0.98
CA GLN A 93 1.31 4.38 -1.93
C GLN A 93 1.27 5.90 -1.90
N ASP A 94 2.36 6.51 -2.36
CA ASP A 94 2.48 7.95 -2.53
C ASP A 94 2.27 8.28 -4.02
N PRO A 95 1.31 9.16 -4.35
CA PRO A 95 1.00 9.49 -5.73
C PRO A 95 2.07 10.42 -6.30
N VAL A 96 2.68 9.99 -7.40
CA VAL A 96 3.57 10.80 -8.23
C VAL A 96 2.87 11.08 -9.56
N ALA A 97 2.62 12.35 -9.83
CA ALA A 97 2.01 12.77 -11.09
C ALA A 97 2.98 12.57 -12.27
N ASP A 98 2.50 11.91 -13.32
CA ASP A 98 3.19 11.83 -14.61
C ASP A 98 2.38 12.59 -15.67
N THR A 99 2.86 13.80 -15.98
CA THR A 99 2.22 14.73 -16.92
C THR A 99 2.46 14.36 -18.39
N SER A 100 3.30 13.36 -18.68
CA SER A 100 3.56 12.95 -20.06
C SER A 100 2.39 12.20 -20.71
N ASP A 101 1.57 11.54 -19.90
CA ASP A 101 0.39 10.79 -20.35
C ASP A 101 -0.82 10.86 -19.38
N ASP A 102 -0.81 11.85 -18.50
CA ASP A 102 -1.84 12.14 -17.48
C ASP A 102 -2.18 10.90 -16.64
N THR A 103 -1.16 10.32 -16.01
CA THR A 103 -1.30 9.17 -15.11
C THR A 103 -0.71 9.46 -13.74
N ILE A 104 -1.02 8.59 -12.78
CA ILE A 104 -0.45 8.61 -11.44
C ILE A 104 0.42 7.37 -11.26
N ILE A 105 1.64 7.55 -10.78
CA ILE A 105 2.52 6.47 -10.35
C ILE A 105 2.37 6.36 -8.83
N GLY A 106 1.83 5.24 -8.36
CA GLY A 106 1.84 4.94 -6.93
C GLY A 106 3.13 4.24 -6.55
N ALA A 107 3.92 4.85 -5.66
CA ALA A 107 5.22 4.37 -5.26
C ALA A 107 5.33 4.21 -3.74
N HIS A 108 5.78 3.03 -3.27
CA HIS A 108 6.02 2.76 -1.84
C HIS A 108 6.79 1.46 -1.63
N CYS A 109 7.18 1.16 -0.39
CA CYS A 109 8.07 0.05 -0.06
C CYS A 109 7.39 -1.27 0.38
N SER A 110 6.09 -1.25 0.68
CA SER A 110 5.38 -2.33 1.42
C SER A 110 4.30 -3.04 0.61
N CYS A 111 4.46 -3.13 -0.72
CA CYS A 111 3.44 -3.72 -1.59
C CYS A 111 3.16 -5.20 -1.28
N PRO A 112 1.90 -5.59 -1.03
CA PRO A 112 1.52 -7.00 -0.93
C PRO A 112 1.76 -7.74 -2.26
N THR A 113 1.80 -9.07 -2.21
CA THR A 113 1.98 -9.92 -3.40
C THR A 113 0.67 -10.58 -3.86
N ARG A 114 -0.28 -10.82 -2.96
CA ARG A 114 -1.57 -11.47 -3.24
C ARG A 114 -2.65 -10.49 -3.66
N LEU A 115 -2.38 -9.72 -4.71
CA LEU A 115 -3.24 -8.62 -5.16
C LEU A 115 -4.66 -9.07 -5.56
N ASN A 116 -4.83 -10.32 -6.01
CA ASN A 116 -6.14 -10.90 -6.36
C ASN A 116 -6.91 -11.49 -5.16
N GLY A 117 -6.50 -11.22 -3.91
CA GLY A 117 -7.16 -11.72 -2.70
C GLY A 117 -6.35 -12.74 -1.92
N PHE A 118 -6.67 -12.91 -0.64
CA PHE A 118 -5.86 -13.70 0.30
C PHE A 118 -5.73 -15.18 -0.07
N SER A 119 -6.74 -15.74 -0.71
CA SER A 119 -6.77 -17.14 -1.19
C SER A 119 -6.13 -17.32 -2.58
N SER A 120 -5.81 -16.23 -3.27
CA SER A 120 -5.20 -16.25 -4.59
C SER A 120 -3.67 -16.43 -4.50
N PRO A 121 -3.04 -17.02 -5.54
CA PRO A 121 -1.59 -17.01 -5.63
C PRO A 121 -1.05 -15.57 -5.73
N PRO A 122 0.21 -15.34 -5.31
CA PRO A 122 0.82 -14.04 -5.48
C PRO A 122 0.98 -13.68 -6.96
N GLU A 123 0.82 -12.41 -7.29
CA GLU A 123 1.32 -11.84 -8.54
C GLU A 123 2.84 -12.00 -8.61
N PRO A 124 3.45 -12.00 -9.81
CA PRO A 124 4.89 -12.06 -9.97
C PRO A 124 5.62 -11.00 -9.16
N PHE A 125 6.68 -11.39 -8.44
CA PHE A 125 7.51 -10.45 -7.71
C PHE A 125 8.97 -10.88 -7.66
N ILE A 126 9.84 -9.90 -7.46
CA ILE A 126 11.26 -10.10 -7.10
C ILE A 126 11.51 -9.43 -5.76
N ILE A 127 12.54 -9.86 -5.04
CA ILE A 127 13.00 -9.16 -3.83
C ILE A 127 14.08 -8.16 -4.24
N MET A 128 13.94 -6.91 -3.79
CA MET A 128 14.85 -5.80 -4.08
C MET A 128 15.20 -5.04 -2.79
N HIS A 129 16.16 -4.14 -2.83
CA HIS A 129 16.42 -3.25 -1.70
C HIS A 129 15.34 -2.19 -1.53
N HIS A 130 15.21 -1.67 -0.31
CA HIS A 130 14.50 -0.41 -0.06
C HIS A 130 15.17 0.75 -0.81
N HIS A 131 14.46 1.85 -1.11
CA HIS A 131 15.03 3.00 -1.83
C HIS A 131 16.24 3.66 -1.11
N GLY A 132 16.43 3.36 0.17
CA GLY A 132 17.63 3.72 0.95
C GLY A 132 18.85 2.82 0.71
N ASN A 133 18.83 1.94 -0.31
CA ASN A 133 19.91 0.98 -0.64
C ASN A 133 20.28 0.01 0.51
N ARG A 134 19.28 -0.40 1.30
CA ARG A 134 19.37 -1.36 2.40
C ARG A 134 18.06 -2.12 2.54
N ASP A 135 17.99 -3.12 3.40
CA ASP A 135 16.77 -3.87 3.70
C ASP A 135 16.17 -4.58 2.48
N ALA A 136 15.13 -5.39 2.68
CA ALA A 136 14.47 -6.13 1.62
C ALA A 136 13.02 -5.68 1.46
N VAL A 137 12.58 -5.54 0.21
CA VAL A 137 11.20 -5.26 -0.17
C VAL A 137 10.77 -6.18 -1.32
N PRO A 138 9.52 -6.66 -1.36
CA PRO A 138 8.98 -7.33 -2.52
C PRO A 138 8.54 -6.30 -3.56
N ARG A 139 9.17 -6.33 -4.73
CA ARG A 139 8.72 -5.61 -5.91
C ARG A 139 7.69 -6.45 -6.66
N THR A 140 6.44 -6.33 -6.24
CA THR A 140 5.30 -6.94 -6.92
C THR A 140 5.04 -6.27 -8.26
N ILE A 141 4.84 -7.08 -9.30
CA ILE A 141 4.55 -6.62 -10.65
C ILE A 141 3.06 -6.68 -10.88
N TRP A 142 2.44 -5.50 -11.02
CA TRP A 142 1.02 -5.38 -11.23
C TRP A 142 0.64 -5.74 -12.67
N LYS A 143 -0.44 -6.50 -12.84
CA LYS A 143 -0.93 -6.90 -14.17
C LYS A 143 -1.44 -5.69 -14.95
N LYS A 144 -0.83 -5.37 -16.09
CA LYS A 144 -1.31 -4.30 -16.99
C LYS A 144 -2.73 -4.61 -17.47
N GLY A 145 -3.57 -3.58 -17.58
CA GLY A 145 -4.99 -3.68 -17.91
C GLY A 145 -5.88 -4.10 -16.74
N GLN A 146 -5.33 -4.40 -15.57
CA GLN A 146 -6.11 -4.70 -14.38
C GLN A 146 -6.84 -3.45 -13.88
N LYS A 147 -8.14 -3.57 -13.63
CA LYS A 147 -8.92 -2.53 -12.94
C LYS A 147 -8.50 -2.46 -11.48
N ILE A 148 -8.40 -1.24 -10.97
CA ILE A 148 -8.03 -0.95 -9.59
C ILE A 148 -8.97 0.09 -9.00
N THR A 149 -9.06 0.08 -7.67
CA THR A 149 -9.67 1.13 -6.87
C THR A 149 -8.56 1.79 -6.06
N SER A 150 -8.58 3.11 -6.01
CA SER A 150 -7.81 3.92 -5.09
C SER A 150 -8.74 4.40 -3.98
N MET A 151 -8.30 4.31 -2.72
CA MET A 151 -9.01 4.93 -1.61
C MET A 151 -8.06 5.61 -0.63
N ASP A 152 -8.47 6.76 -0.08
CA ASP A 152 -7.79 7.45 1.02
C ASP A 152 -8.81 7.75 2.11
N PHE A 153 -8.63 7.18 3.31
CA PHE A 153 -9.46 7.47 4.46
C PHE A 153 -8.89 8.64 5.25
N LEU A 154 -9.64 9.73 5.33
CA LEU A 154 -9.31 10.93 6.07
C LEU A 154 -10.12 10.94 7.38
N PRO A 155 -9.51 10.63 8.53
CA PRO A 155 -10.21 10.63 9.81
C PRO A 155 -10.69 12.05 10.17
N ALA A 156 -11.87 12.16 10.79
CA ALA A 156 -12.31 13.41 11.38
C ALA A 156 -11.32 13.89 12.46
N ASP A 157 -11.07 15.20 12.50
CA ASP A 157 -10.18 15.86 13.47
C ASP A 157 -10.76 15.95 14.91
N GLY A 158 -11.81 15.18 15.20
CA GLY A 158 -12.49 15.15 16.51
C GLY A 158 -13.36 16.37 16.80
N THR A 159 -13.45 17.35 15.90
CA THR A 159 -14.40 18.46 16.03
C THR A 159 -15.80 18.00 15.61
N LYS A 160 -16.84 18.43 16.34
CA LYS A 160 -18.23 17.98 16.15
C LYS A 160 -18.84 18.26 14.77
N GLN A 161 -18.13 18.97 13.88
CA GLN A 161 -18.66 19.46 12.62
C GLN A 161 -18.07 18.78 11.37
N LYS A 162 -17.03 17.94 11.51
CA LYS A 162 -16.44 17.21 10.38
C LYS A 162 -16.65 15.71 10.52
N ARG A 163 -17.13 15.09 9.45
CA ARG A 163 -17.21 13.64 9.31
C ARG A 163 -15.89 13.13 8.73
N SER A 164 -15.55 11.88 9.02
CA SER A 164 -14.48 11.21 8.29
C SER A 164 -14.87 11.10 6.81
N GLN A 165 -13.88 11.16 5.92
CA GLN A 165 -14.09 11.18 4.48
C GLN A 165 -13.30 10.07 3.81
N LEU A 166 -13.86 9.47 2.75
CA LEU A 166 -13.14 8.63 1.80
C LEU A 166 -13.01 9.38 0.48
N LEU A 167 -11.78 9.53 0.01
CA LEU A 167 -11.49 9.85 -1.39
C LEU A 167 -11.44 8.54 -2.15
N ILE A 168 -12.17 8.42 -3.26
CA ILE A 168 -12.33 7.15 -3.97
C ILE A 168 -12.16 7.37 -5.47
N SER A 169 -11.37 6.53 -6.14
CA SER A 169 -11.20 6.58 -7.60
C SER A 169 -11.10 5.19 -8.21
N SER A 170 -11.63 5.02 -9.41
CA SER A 170 -11.40 3.83 -10.24
C SER A 170 -10.37 4.12 -11.33
N GLY A 171 -9.53 3.14 -11.63
CA GLY A 171 -8.51 3.27 -12.66
C GLY A 171 -8.09 1.93 -13.25
N THR A 172 -7.07 2.01 -14.10
CA THR A 172 -6.49 0.85 -14.79
C THR A 172 -4.98 0.90 -14.73
N VAL A 173 -4.34 -0.22 -14.38
CA VAL A 173 -2.89 -0.36 -14.42
C VAL A 173 -2.40 -0.23 -15.86
N VAL A 174 -1.51 0.71 -16.13
CA VAL A 174 -0.91 0.91 -17.47
C VAL A 174 0.54 0.44 -17.53
N ASP A 175 1.30 0.53 -16.43
CA ASP A 175 2.68 0.06 -16.41
C ASP A 175 3.24 -0.21 -15.00
N ASN A 176 4.44 -0.78 -14.93
CA ASN A 176 5.25 -0.88 -13.71
C ASN A 176 6.61 -0.21 -13.96
N MET A 177 6.89 0.87 -13.25
CA MET A 177 8.10 1.66 -13.46
C MET A 177 9.33 0.89 -12.98
N SER A 178 10.45 1.04 -13.71
CA SER A 178 11.73 0.46 -13.33
C SER A 178 12.58 1.49 -12.60
N VAL A 179 13.09 1.09 -11.44
CA VAL A 179 13.96 1.90 -10.58
C VAL A 179 15.23 1.06 -10.37
N PRO A 180 16.37 1.36 -11.03
CA PRO A 180 16.61 2.42 -12.04
C PRO A 180 15.96 2.15 -13.43
N PRO A 181 15.86 3.14 -14.34
CA PRO A 181 16.44 4.50 -14.29
C PRO A 181 15.58 5.55 -13.57
N SER A 182 14.32 5.25 -13.23
CA SER A 182 13.51 6.15 -12.41
C SER A 182 14.08 6.25 -10.98
N GLY A 183 13.82 7.36 -10.30
CA GLY A 183 14.07 7.51 -8.86
C GLY A 183 12.87 7.09 -8.01
N GLY A 184 13.06 6.97 -6.70
CA GLY A 184 11.99 6.67 -5.73
C GLY A 184 11.94 5.21 -5.26
N CYS A 185 10.78 4.79 -4.75
CA CYS A 185 10.56 3.42 -4.30
C CYS A 185 10.62 2.40 -5.45
N VAL A 186 11.31 1.28 -5.23
CA VAL A 186 11.47 0.21 -6.24
C VAL A 186 10.15 -0.46 -6.65
N VAL A 187 9.11 -0.36 -5.83
CA VAL A 187 7.74 -0.69 -6.20
C VAL A 187 7.03 0.58 -6.62
N SER A 188 6.75 0.66 -7.92
CA SER A 188 6.14 1.83 -8.56
C SER A 188 5.20 1.33 -9.65
N VAL A 189 3.90 1.51 -9.46
CA VAL A 189 2.85 1.10 -10.41
C VAL A 189 2.22 2.33 -11.03
N LYS A 190 2.09 2.35 -12.36
CA LYS A 190 1.51 3.45 -13.13
C LYS A 190 0.05 3.14 -13.42
N VAL A 191 -0.85 4.05 -13.07
CA VAL A 191 -2.31 3.91 -13.19
C VAL A 191 -2.88 5.09 -13.97
N LYS A 192 -3.79 4.78 -14.90
CA LYS A 192 -4.67 5.77 -15.52
C LYS A 192 -6.02 5.75 -14.80
N PHE A 193 -6.38 6.85 -14.15
CA PHE A 193 -7.69 7.01 -13.53
C PHE A 193 -8.77 7.32 -14.58
N ASP A 194 -9.97 6.81 -14.37
CA ASP A 194 -11.03 6.87 -15.38
C ASP A 194 -11.65 8.26 -15.48
N ARG A 195 -11.59 9.03 -14.39
CA ARG A 195 -12.08 10.40 -14.34
C ARG A 195 -10.95 11.34 -14.71
N GLY A 196 -11.18 12.23 -15.68
CA GLY A 196 -10.18 13.13 -16.27
C GLY A 196 -9.72 14.26 -15.34
N HIS A 197 -9.22 13.91 -14.16
CA HIS A 197 -8.64 14.85 -13.20
C HIS A 197 -7.26 15.29 -13.64
N ASP A 198 -6.94 16.56 -13.37
CA ASP A 198 -5.58 17.07 -13.51
C ASP A 198 -4.69 16.34 -12.50
N VAL A 199 -3.73 15.58 -13.01
CA VAL A 199 -2.79 14.76 -12.23
C VAL A 199 -1.97 15.57 -11.23
N LEU A 200 -1.73 16.86 -11.49
CA LEU A 200 -1.01 17.75 -10.56
C LEU A 200 -1.86 18.12 -9.33
N SER A 201 -3.17 17.89 -9.40
CA SER A 201 -4.12 18.20 -8.33
C SER A 201 -4.89 16.96 -7.83
N PHE A 202 -4.41 15.76 -8.19
CA PHE A 202 -5.01 14.52 -7.72
C PHE A 202 -4.95 14.48 -6.17
N PRO A 203 -6.08 14.32 -5.47
CA PRO A 203 -6.17 14.54 -4.04
C PRO A 203 -5.76 13.32 -3.23
N GLY A 204 -5.36 13.53 -1.97
CA GLY A 204 -4.91 12.47 -1.09
C GLY A 204 -3.40 12.27 -1.14
N PHE A 205 -2.86 11.47 -0.22
CA PHE A 205 -1.43 11.17 -0.17
C PHE A 205 -1.20 9.68 0.05
N HIS A 206 -1.31 9.16 1.28
CA HIS A 206 -1.14 7.73 1.58
C HIS A 206 -2.36 6.88 1.20
N GLN A 207 -2.71 6.94 -0.08
CA GLN A 207 -3.78 6.20 -0.71
C GLN A 207 -3.48 4.70 -0.75
N LEU A 208 -4.53 3.87 -0.72
CA LEU A 208 -4.46 2.45 -1.01
C LEU A 208 -4.92 2.17 -2.44
N PHE A 209 -4.01 1.64 -3.27
CA PHE A 209 -4.39 0.97 -4.50
C PHE A 209 -4.70 -0.50 -4.24
N PHE A 210 -5.79 -1.02 -4.79
CA PHE A 210 -6.13 -2.44 -4.70
C PHE A 210 -6.87 -2.92 -5.95
N TYR A 211 -6.74 -4.21 -6.27
CA TYR A 211 -7.34 -4.77 -7.49
C TYR A 211 -8.86 -4.84 -7.39
N GLY A 212 -9.53 -4.53 -8.50
CA GLY A 212 -10.97 -4.52 -8.63
C GLY A 212 -11.52 -3.10 -8.74
N ASP A 213 -12.75 -2.97 -9.21
CA ASP A 213 -13.48 -1.71 -9.27
C ASP A 213 -14.59 -1.80 -8.23
N TYR A 214 -14.42 -1.09 -7.12
CA TYR A 214 -15.27 -1.18 -5.91
C TYR A 214 -15.80 0.19 -5.48
N VAL A 215 -15.90 1.12 -6.42
CA VAL A 215 -16.35 2.50 -6.13
C VAL A 215 -17.74 2.49 -5.50
N ASN A 216 -18.67 1.72 -6.07
CA ASN A 216 -20.05 1.67 -5.58
C ASN A 216 -20.14 1.07 -4.17
N GLU A 217 -19.40 -0.02 -3.93
CA GLU A 217 -19.36 -0.69 -2.63
C GLU A 217 -18.79 0.22 -1.53
N LEU A 218 -17.78 1.04 -1.87
CA LEU A 218 -17.25 2.04 -0.96
C LEU A 218 -18.23 3.20 -0.71
N GLU A 219 -18.98 3.64 -1.73
CA GLU A 219 -20.05 4.63 -1.54
C GLU A 219 -21.16 4.12 -0.61
N ASP A 220 -21.61 2.89 -0.81
CA ASP A 220 -22.61 2.23 0.04
C ASP A 220 -22.09 2.11 1.48
N PHE A 221 -20.82 1.73 1.65
CA PHE A 221 -20.17 1.69 2.96
C PHE A 221 -20.11 3.06 3.63
N CYS A 222 -19.72 4.12 2.89
CA CYS A 222 -19.74 5.48 3.40
C CYS A 222 -21.14 5.89 3.87
N GLN A 223 -22.18 5.56 3.11
CA GLN A 223 -23.56 5.86 3.49
C GLN A 223 -23.96 5.14 4.78
N LEU A 224 -23.63 3.85 4.91
CA LEU A 224 -23.95 3.05 6.08
C LEU A 224 -23.30 3.58 7.37
N PHE A 225 -22.04 4.02 7.27
CA PHE A 225 -21.25 4.48 8.41
C PHE A 225 -21.27 6.01 8.60
N ASN A 226 -22.07 6.73 7.80
CA ASN A 226 -22.15 8.20 7.81
C ASN A 226 -20.77 8.87 7.63
N PHE A 227 -19.99 8.35 6.69
CA PHE A 227 -18.79 9.01 6.17
C PHE A 227 -19.12 9.84 4.94
N GLU A 228 -18.28 10.82 4.64
CA GLU A 228 -18.33 11.52 3.36
C GLU A 228 -17.63 10.69 2.30
N SER A 229 -18.31 10.37 1.20
CA SER A 229 -17.65 9.86 0.00
C SER A 229 -17.37 11.01 -0.97
N ARG A 230 -16.16 11.05 -1.52
CA ARG A 230 -15.82 11.93 -2.64
C ARG A 230 -15.21 11.08 -3.75
N ILE A 231 -15.96 10.94 -4.84
CA ILE A 231 -15.44 10.24 -6.03
C ILE A 231 -14.60 11.21 -6.85
N VAL A 232 -13.35 10.82 -7.07
CA VAL A 232 -12.30 11.53 -7.81
C VAL A 232 -11.84 10.65 -8.96
#